data_AF-F9SRE1-F1
#
_entry.id   AF-F9SRE1-F1
#
_cell.length_a   1.000
_cell.length_b   1.000
_cell.length_c   1.000
_cell.angle_alpha   90.00
_cell.angle_beta   90.00
_cell.angle_gamma   90.00
#
_symmetry.space_group_name_H-M   'P 1'
#
loop_
_entity.id
_entity.type
_entity.pdbx_description
1 polymer ?
#
loop_
_entity_poly.entity_id
_entity_poly.type
_entity_poly.pdbx_seq_one_letter_code
_entity_poly.pdbx_strand_id
1 'polypeptide(L)'
;MKFKLLTFSICMTMYSGAWSAPNTADDNAKRNDYFGFAAGYQPTEDYFSPNVIYGFDISPSLAIESQLGYNNNTKLDNKNFLARVTLYGRSSFTSNTSLLYGPFIQYEDDTNPFRAGFSSIVQHRLDKEVAIWGGVSAVVKKETSVDVVPELTLGITWALSTSEPARTIISEPSPTLPPESLRNIDKQVTETLPQQPAATLPPEKASVEATHVFKVDSSYISNEKVLKESIQYLHQHPDMSVRIINKHSIGGTLDYNRWLGQRRVERLRVFYAENGIDVQRLKVSSSINDKLGQPLVQILYFETEKSKSL
;
A
#
# COMPACT_ATOMS: atom_id res chain seq x y z
N MET A 1 5.07 -5.47 -38.12
CA MET A 1 4.50 -5.02 -36.83
C MET A 1 5.60 -5.19 -35.77
N LYS A 2 6.18 -4.10 -35.25
CA LYS A 2 7.31 -4.17 -34.29
C LYS A 2 6.73 -4.16 -32.86
N PHE A 3 6.71 -5.31 -32.19
CA PHE A 3 6.41 -5.36 -30.75
C PHE A 3 7.59 -4.74 -29.98
N LYS A 4 7.38 -3.57 -29.38
CA LYS A 4 8.31 -3.04 -28.37
C LYS A 4 8.05 -3.81 -27.08
N LEU A 5 9.04 -4.60 -26.66
CA LEU A 5 9.03 -5.28 -25.37
C LEU A 5 9.14 -4.21 -24.28
N LEU A 6 8.06 -3.97 -23.55
CA LEU A 6 8.02 -3.00 -22.46
C LEU A 6 8.31 -3.75 -21.16
N THR A 7 9.52 -3.58 -20.62
CA THR A 7 9.93 -4.18 -19.34
C THR A 7 9.36 -3.36 -18.20
N PHE A 8 8.33 -3.87 -17.51
CA PHE A 8 7.83 -3.30 -16.26
C PHE A 8 8.45 -4.04 -15.07
N SER A 9 9.12 -3.31 -14.19
CA SER A 9 9.59 -3.81 -12.91
C SER A 9 8.65 -3.31 -11.83
N ILE A 10 7.77 -4.18 -11.33
CA ILE A 10 6.89 -3.90 -10.19
C ILE A 10 7.59 -4.47 -8.95
N CYS A 11 8.29 -3.63 -8.20
CA CYS A 11 8.75 -3.98 -6.86
C CYS A 11 7.58 -3.84 -5.88
N MET A 12 6.84 -4.92 -5.66
CA MET A 12 5.98 -5.06 -4.49
C MET A 12 6.66 -6.00 -3.49
N THR A 13 7.05 -5.44 -2.35
CA THR A 13 7.53 -6.20 -1.19
C THR A 13 6.32 -6.89 -0.56
N MET A 14 6.00 -8.11 -1.01
CA MET A 14 5.01 -8.95 -0.34
C MET A 14 5.69 -9.61 0.86
N TYR A 15 5.25 -9.24 2.06
CA TYR A 15 5.63 -9.94 3.30
C TYR A 15 4.88 -11.28 3.32
N SER A 16 5.50 -12.34 2.78
CA SER A 16 4.97 -13.69 2.84
C SER A 16 5.26 -14.27 4.23
N GLY A 17 4.30 -14.14 5.14
CA GLY A 17 4.20 -15.07 6.26
C GLY A 17 3.97 -16.47 5.67
N ALA A 18 4.92 -17.38 5.89
CA ALA A 18 4.79 -18.81 5.58
C ALA A 18 3.44 -19.34 6.05
N TRP A 19 2.79 -20.28 5.34
CA TRP A 19 1.82 -21.24 5.90
C TRP A 19 1.68 -22.47 4.99
N SER A 20 1.50 -23.62 5.63
CA SER A 20 1.48 -24.98 5.07
C SER A 20 0.08 -25.48 4.69
N ALA A 21 -0.02 -26.26 3.60
CA ALA A 21 -1.23 -26.93 3.08
C ALA A 21 -1.74 -28.08 3.98
N PRO A 22 -3.07 -28.16 4.28
CA PRO A 22 -3.99 -29.27 3.96
C PRO A 22 -4.44 -29.67 2.54
N ASN A 23 -4.98 -30.90 2.46
CA ASN A 23 -5.67 -31.60 1.36
C ASN A 23 -7.20 -31.44 1.45
N THR A 24 -7.87 -31.30 0.30
CA THR A 24 -9.02 -32.09 -0.21
C THR A 24 -9.85 -31.24 -1.18
N ALA A 25 -10.10 -31.80 -2.37
CA ALA A 25 -11.06 -31.30 -3.33
C ALA A 25 -12.46 -31.70 -2.83
N ASP A 26 -13.14 -30.79 -2.15
CA ASP A 26 -14.55 -30.94 -1.81
C ASP A 26 -15.33 -29.82 -2.49
N ASP A 27 -16.37 -30.21 -3.23
CA ASP A 27 -17.29 -29.34 -3.99
C ASP A 27 -18.16 -28.45 -3.07
N ASN A 28 -17.96 -28.55 -1.75
CA ASN A 28 -18.40 -27.56 -0.79
C ASN A 28 -17.48 -26.34 -0.87
N ALA A 29 -17.74 -25.45 -1.83
CA ALA A 29 -17.01 -24.20 -2.01
C ALA A 29 -17.02 -23.36 -0.71
N LYS A 30 -16.06 -23.64 0.18
CA LYS A 30 -15.66 -22.73 1.23
C LYS A 30 -15.24 -21.45 0.51
N ARG A 31 -15.72 -20.32 1.04
CA ARG A 31 -15.41 -18.98 0.52
C ARG A 31 -13.90 -18.88 0.35
N ASN A 32 -13.46 -18.80 -0.88
CA ASN A 32 -12.06 -18.63 -1.21
C ASN A 32 -11.93 -17.21 -1.73
N ASP A 33 -11.29 -16.39 -0.92
CA ASP A 33 -10.73 -15.14 -1.40
C ASP A 33 -9.62 -15.49 -2.41
N TYR A 34 -9.39 -14.62 -3.37
CA TYR A 34 -8.31 -14.78 -4.32
C TYR A 34 -7.68 -13.43 -4.65
N PHE A 35 -6.40 -13.48 -4.98
CA PHE A 35 -5.61 -12.32 -5.37
C PHE A 35 -4.94 -12.60 -6.71
N GLY A 36 -4.75 -11.59 -7.56
CA GLY A 36 -4.16 -11.81 -8.87
C GLY A 36 -3.62 -10.58 -9.55
N PHE A 37 -3.04 -10.82 -10.72
CA PHE A 37 -2.55 -9.80 -11.63
C PHE A 37 -3.11 -10.02 -13.03
N ALA A 38 -3.38 -8.94 -13.74
CA ALA A 38 -3.82 -8.98 -15.11
C ALA A 38 -3.22 -7.87 -15.95
N ALA A 39 -3.32 -8.04 -17.26
CA ALA A 39 -3.10 -6.99 -18.23
C ALA A 39 -4.35 -6.87 -19.12
N GLY A 40 -4.91 -5.66 -19.17
CA GLY A 40 -5.95 -5.26 -20.10
C GLY A 40 -5.35 -4.57 -21.32
N TYR A 41 -5.89 -4.84 -22.51
CA TYR A 41 -5.59 -4.16 -23.75
C TYR A 41 -6.89 -3.78 -24.48
N GLN A 42 -7.04 -2.49 -24.81
CA GLN A 42 -8.20 -1.99 -25.55
C GLN A 42 -7.72 -1.46 -26.90
N PRO A 43 -7.94 -2.20 -28.01
CA PRO A 43 -7.32 -1.90 -29.30
C PRO A 43 -7.71 -0.54 -29.89
N THR A 44 -8.94 -0.08 -29.63
CA THR A 44 -9.50 1.16 -30.20
C THR A 44 -8.74 2.41 -29.76
N GLU A 45 -8.19 2.39 -28.54
CA GLU A 45 -7.50 3.53 -27.93
C GLU A 45 -6.01 3.28 -27.70
N ASP A 46 -5.53 2.12 -28.15
CA ASP A 46 -4.16 1.65 -27.90
C ASP A 46 -3.80 1.72 -26.40
N TYR A 47 -4.78 1.29 -25.60
CA TYR A 47 -4.76 1.37 -24.15
C TYR A 47 -4.24 0.06 -23.56
N PHE A 48 -3.34 0.19 -22.58
CA PHE A 48 -2.80 -0.92 -21.81
C PHE A 48 -2.93 -0.62 -20.31
N SER A 49 -3.48 -1.57 -19.55
CA SER A 49 -3.66 -1.43 -18.10
C SER A 49 -3.18 -2.68 -17.36
N PRO A 50 -2.05 -2.62 -16.65
CA PRO A 50 -1.76 -3.61 -15.62
C PRO A 50 -2.74 -3.43 -14.46
N ASN A 51 -3.32 -4.53 -14.00
CA ASN A 51 -4.31 -4.55 -12.93
C ASN A 51 -3.87 -5.47 -11.80
N VAL A 52 -4.16 -5.06 -10.57
CA VAL A 52 -4.14 -5.88 -9.36
C VAL A 52 -5.57 -6.26 -9.03
N ILE A 53 -5.80 -7.52 -8.69
CA ILE A 53 -7.14 -8.08 -8.54
C ILE A 53 -7.27 -8.68 -7.15
N TYR A 54 -8.40 -8.42 -6.52
CA TYR A 54 -8.84 -9.14 -5.34
C TYR A 54 -10.32 -9.49 -5.54
N GLY A 55 -10.65 -10.76 -5.35
CA GLY A 55 -12.03 -11.20 -5.41
C GLY A 55 -12.34 -12.19 -4.31
N PHE A 56 -13.63 -12.42 -4.09
CA PHE A 56 -14.09 -13.44 -3.18
C PHE A 56 -15.36 -14.09 -3.71
N ASP A 57 -15.45 -15.40 -3.52
CA ASP A 57 -16.62 -16.18 -3.90
C ASP A 57 -17.72 -16.00 -2.85
N ILE A 58 -18.86 -15.48 -3.26
CA ILE A 58 -20.06 -15.37 -2.41
C ILE A 58 -20.74 -16.75 -2.31
N SER A 59 -20.80 -17.45 -3.45
CA SER A 59 -21.33 -18.81 -3.60
C SER A 59 -20.62 -19.53 -4.74
N PRO A 60 -20.85 -20.84 -4.97
CA PRO A 60 -20.28 -21.54 -6.12
C PRO A 60 -20.61 -20.92 -7.49
N SER A 61 -21.71 -20.17 -7.58
CA SER A 61 -22.22 -19.58 -8.83
C SER A 61 -22.08 -18.05 -8.88
N LEU A 62 -21.55 -17.41 -7.83
CA LEU A 62 -21.52 -15.96 -7.70
C LEU A 62 -20.22 -15.50 -7.02
N ALA A 63 -19.51 -14.57 -7.67
CA ALA A 63 -18.31 -13.95 -7.14
C ALA A 63 -18.37 -12.43 -7.28
N ILE A 64 -17.66 -11.72 -6.42
CA ILE A 64 -17.42 -10.29 -6.58
C ILE A 64 -15.91 -10.06 -6.67
N GLU A 65 -15.53 -9.17 -7.59
CA GLU A 65 -14.14 -8.88 -7.88
C GLU A 65 -13.90 -7.38 -7.91
N SER A 66 -12.84 -6.95 -7.26
CA SER A 66 -12.30 -5.60 -7.34
C SER A 66 -10.99 -5.63 -8.11
N GLN A 67 -10.84 -4.72 -9.08
CA GLN A 67 -9.61 -4.54 -9.85
C GLN A 67 -9.11 -3.11 -9.66
N LEU A 68 -7.82 -2.97 -9.36
CA LEU A 68 -7.13 -1.68 -9.33
C LEU A 68 -6.13 -1.65 -10.48
N GLY A 69 -6.35 -0.76 -11.42
CA GLY A 69 -5.59 -0.63 -12.65
C GLY A 69 -4.87 0.70 -12.77
N TYR A 70 -3.94 0.76 -13.70
CA TYR A 70 -3.33 2.02 -14.12
C TYR A 70 -3.39 2.15 -15.62
N ASN A 71 -4.12 3.15 -16.10
CA ASN A 71 -4.16 3.46 -17.50
C ASN A 71 -2.83 4.11 -17.93
N ASN A 72 -2.06 3.41 -18.78
CA ASN A 72 -0.91 3.99 -19.45
C ASN A 72 -1.19 4.09 -20.95
N ASN A 73 -2.13 4.96 -21.33
CA ASN A 73 -2.32 5.31 -22.73
C ASN A 73 -1.07 6.06 -23.21
N THR A 74 -0.35 5.47 -24.16
CA THR A 74 0.90 6.06 -24.66
C THR A 74 0.71 7.29 -25.54
N LYS A 75 -0.54 7.59 -25.95
CA LYS A 75 -0.90 8.70 -26.84
C LYS A 75 -1.56 9.88 -26.12
N LEU A 76 -2.07 9.67 -24.92
CA LEU A 76 -2.75 10.69 -24.13
C LEU A 76 -1.98 10.84 -22.81
N ASP A 77 -1.61 12.06 -22.42
CA ASP A 77 -1.00 12.35 -21.11
C ASP A 77 -1.93 12.05 -19.90
N ASN A 78 -3.09 11.44 -20.15
CA ASN A 78 -4.06 11.01 -19.15
C ASN A 78 -3.67 9.66 -18.56
N LYS A 79 -2.78 9.73 -17.57
CA LYS A 79 -2.49 8.59 -16.71
C LYS A 79 -3.46 8.56 -15.54
N ASN A 80 -4.41 7.64 -15.62
CA ASN A 80 -5.52 7.57 -14.68
C ASN A 80 -5.47 6.29 -13.85
N PHE A 81 -5.84 6.42 -12.58
CA PHE A 81 -6.03 5.28 -11.70
C PHE A 81 -7.42 4.68 -11.94
N LEU A 82 -7.48 3.38 -12.18
CA LEU A 82 -8.72 2.69 -12.45
C LEU A 82 -9.13 1.88 -11.22
N ALA A 83 -10.38 1.99 -10.82
CA ALA A 83 -10.97 1.10 -9.82
C ALA A 83 -12.24 0.49 -10.36
N ARG A 84 -12.25 -0.83 -10.57
CA ARG A 84 -13.39 -1.58 -11.11
C ARG A 84 -13.93 -2.52 -10.06
N VAL A 85 -15.25 -2.62 -9.96
CA VAL A 85 -15.94 -3.66 -9.20
C VAL A 85 -16.89 -4.40 -10.13
N THR A 86 -16.76 -5.72 -10.17
CA THR A 86 -17.52 -6.62 -11.04
C THR A 86 -18.28 -7.64 -10.20
N LEU A 87 -19.54 -7.88 -10.54
CA LEU A 87 -20.33 -8.98 -9.98
C LEU A 87 -20.45 -10.08 -11.04
N TYR A 88 -19.80 -11.22 -10.80
CA TYR A 88 -19.77 -12.34 -11.74
C TYR A 88 -20.75 -13.44 -11.35
N GLY A 89 -21.60 -13.83 -12.30
CA GLY A 89 -22.15 -15.18 -12.35
C GLY A 89 -21.09 -16.17 -12.85
N ARG A 90 -21.12 -17.41 -12.36
CA ARG A 90 -20.18 -18.47 -12.75
C ARG A 90 -20.91 -19.67 -13.33
N SER A 91 -20.43 -20.17 -14.47
CA SER A 91 -20.89 -21.42 -15.10
C SER A 91 -19.69 -22.32 -15.38
N SER A 92 -19.68 -23.53 -14.83
CA SER A 92 -18.58 -24.48 -15.04
C SER A 92 -18.79 -25.30 -16.32
N PHE A 93 -17.75 -25.41 -17.14
CA PHE A 93 -17.73 -26.33 -18.29
C PHE A 93 -17.15 -27.69 -17.90
N THR A 94 -16.14 -27.67 -17.02
CA THR A 94 -15.47 -28.86 -16.46
C THR A 94 -15.15 -28.59 -14.98
N SER A 95 -14.50 -29.53 -14.30
CA SER A 95 -14.04 -29.33 -12.92
C SER A 95 -13.02 -28.19 -12.77
N ASN A 96 -12.28 -27.88 -13.84
CA ASN A 96 -11.18 -26.90 -13.82
C ASN A 96 -11.44 -25.67 -14.68
N THR A 97 -12.45 -25.70 -15.55
CA THR A 97 -12.74 -24.60 -16.47
C THR A 97 -14.12 -24.02 -16.22
N SER A 98 -14.20 -22.71 -16.05
CA SER A 98 -15.46 -21.99 -15.85
C SER A 98 -15.52 -20.70 -16.66
N LEU A 99 -16.74 -20.28 -16.98
CA LEU A 99 -17.06 -18.96 -17.51
C LEU A 99 -17.56 -18.09 -16.36
N LEU A 100 -16.92 -16.95 -16.16
CA LEU A 100 -17.43 -15.90 -15.28
C LEU A 100 -17.95 -14.76 -16.16
N TYR A 101 -19.14 -14.26 -15.86
CA TYR A 101 -19.78 -13.21 -16.65
C TYR A 101 -20.62 -12.28 -15.79
N GLY A 102 -20.67 -10.99 -16.10
CA GLY A 102 -21.53 -10.08 -15.37
C GLY A 102 -21.21 -8.60 -15.52
N PRO A 103 -22.04 -7.74 -14.92
CA PRO A 103 -21.88 -6.30 -14.99
C PRO A 103 -20.75 -5.81 -14.10
N PHE A 104 -20.14 -4.69 -14.50
CA PHE A 104 -19.19 -3.96 -13.67
C PHE A 104 -19.44 -2.46 -13.68
N ILE A 105 -18.92 -1.80 -12.64
CA ILE A 105 -18.78 -0.35 -12.56
C ILE A 105 -17.28 -0.04 -12.41
N GLN A 106 -16.80 0.94 -13.14
CA GLN A 106 -15.40 1.38 -13.14
C GLN A 106 -15.31 2.88 -12.90
N TYR A 107 -14.48 3.27 -11.94
CA TYR A 107 -13.96 4.61 -11.77
C TYR A 107 -12.69 4.81 -12.59
N GLU A 108 -12.52 5.99 -13.20
CA GLU A 108 -11.36 6.32 -14.03
C GLU A 108 -10.74 7.66 -13.67
N ASP A 109 -11.46 8.78 -13.80
CA ASP A 109 -10.95 10.10 -13.45
C ASP A 109 -12.05 11.10 -13.10
N ASP A 110 -11.66 12.31 -12.69
CA ASP A 110 -12.59 13.35 -12.24
C ASP A 110 -13.50 13.88 -13.37
N THR A 111 -13.09 13.72 -14.63
CA THR A 111 -13.86 14.12 -15.81
C THR A 111 -14.94 13.12 -16.19
N ASN A 112 -14.64 11.82 -16.07
CA ASN A 112 -15.54 10.71 -16.37
C ASN A 112 -15.50 9.70 -15.22
N PRO A 113 -16.13 10.03 -14.07
CA PRO A 113 -15.89 9.31 -12.83
C PRO A 113 -16.46 7.91 -12.84
N PHE A 114 -17.43 7.59 -13.68
CA PHE A 114 -18.01 6.25 -13.70
C PHE A 114 -18.32 5.77 -15.12
N ARG A 115 -17.85 4.56 -15.43
CA ARG A 115 -18.23 3.76 -16.59
C ARG A 115 -18.93 2.50 -16.10
N ALA A 116 -19.89 2.03 -16.88
CA ALA A 116 -20.51 0.73 -16.67
C ALA A 116 -20.15 -0.18 -17.84
N GLY A 117 -20.22 -1.48 -17.63
CA GLY A 117 -19.99 -2.42 -18.70
C GLY A 117 -20.36 -3.84 -18.32
N PHE A 118 -20.01 -4.76 -19.19
CA PHE A 118 -20.21 -6.18 -19.01
C PHE A 118 -18.93 -6.93 -19.33
N SER A 119 -18.54 -7.88 -18.49
CA SER A 119 -17.35 -8.70 -18.69
C SER A 119 -17.72 -10.17 -18.85
N SER A 120 -16.93 -10.88 -19.65
CA SER A 120 -17.02 -12.33 -19.85
C SER A 120 -15.61 -12.90 -19.92
N ILE A 121 -15.25 -13.74 -18.95
CA ILE A 121 -13.92 -14.31 -18.79
C ILE A 121 -13.99 -15.83 -18.68
N VAL A 122 -13.09 -16.53 -19.36
CA VAL A 122 -12.86 -17.96 -19.20
C VAL A 122 -11.71 -18.14 -18.23
N GLN A 123 -11.96 -18.85 -17.14
CA GLN A 123 -10.98 -19.19 -16.13
C GLN A 123 -10.65 -20.69 -16.19
N HIS A 124 -9.37 -21.01 -16.16
CA HIS A 124 -8.84 -22.37 -16.11
C HIS A 124 -7.92 -22.54 -14.89
N ARG A 125 -8.30 -23.42 -13.98
CA ARG A 125 -7.51 -23.79 -12.81
C ARG A 125 -6.37 -24.71 -13.24
N LEU A 126 -5.14 -24.28 -12.96
CA LEU A 126 -3.94 -25.10 -13.15
C LEU A 126 -3.82 -26.11 -12.00
N ASP A 127 -4.16 -25.67 -10.79
CA ASP A 127 -4.24 -26.52 -9.59
C ASP A 127 -5.28 -25.97 -8.59
N LYS A 128 -5.18 -26.39 -7.32
CA LYS A 128 -6.09 -25.94 -6.25
C LYS A 128 -5.93 -24.45 -5.91
N GLU A 129 -4.75 -23.88 -6.09
CA GLU A 129 -4.38 -22.52 -5.69
C GLU A 129 -4.29 -21.59 -6.90
N VAL A 130 -3.82 -22.05 -8.05
CA VAL A 130 -3.49 -21.20 -9.20
C VAL A 130 -4.51 -21.36 -10.33
N ALA A 131 -4.98 -20.24 -10.87
CA ALA A 131 -5.78 -20.20 -12.08
C ALA A 131 -5.27 -19.14 -13.06
N ILE A 132 -5.34 -19.45 -14.34
CA ILE A 132 -5.17 -18.49 -15.44
C ILE A 132 -6.53 -18.14 -16.01
N TRP A 133 -6.68 -16.95 -16.56
CA TRP A 133 -7.93 -16.57 -17.18
C TRP A 133 -7.71 -15.54 -18.30
N GLY A 134 -8.69 -15.51 -19.20
CA GLY A 134 -8.72 -14.57 -20.31
C GLY A 134 -10.15 -14.23 -20.70
N GLY A 135 -10.38 -13.01 -21.17
CA GLY A 135 -11.73 -12.61 -21.53
C GLY A 135 -11.84 -11.28 -22.26
N VAL A 136 -13.09 -10.91 -22.48
CA VAL A 136 -13.51 -9.69 -23.16
C VAL A 136 -14.45 -8.93 -22.24
N SER A 137 -14.23 -7.62 -22.17
CA SER A 137 -15.16 -6.69 -21.53
C SER A 137 -15.69 -5.69 -22.56
N ALA A 138 -16.96 -5.36 -22.46
CA ALA A 138 -17.64 -4.32 -23.21
C ALA A 138 -17.84 -3.12 -22.28
N VAL A 139 -17.12 -2.03 -22.53
CA VAL A 139 -17.22 -0.79 -21.74
C VAL A 139 -18.19 0.16 -22.42
N VAL A 140 -19.17 0.67 -21.69
CA VAL A 140 -20.09 1.72 -22.16
C VAL A 140 -19.50 3.08 -21.84
N LYS A 141 -19.12 3.82 -22.88
CA LYS A 141 -18.69 5.22 -22.76
C LYS A 141 -19.88 6.14 -22.99
N LYS A 142 -20.04 7.15 -22.13
CA LYS A 142 -21.09 8.16 -22.26
C LYS A 142 -20.46 9.45 -22.78
N GLU A 143 -20.21 9.49 -24.08
CA GLU A 143 -19.71 10.68 -24.77
C GLU A 143 -20.74 11.10 -25.80
N THR A 144 -21.85 11.69 -25.37
CA THR A 144 -22.99 12.10 -26.24
C THR A 144 -23.72 10.95 -26.99
N SER A 145 -23.03 9.87 -27.37
CA SER A 145 -23.52 8.57 -27.82
C SER A 145 -23.07 7.46 -26.87
N VAL A 146 -23.79 6.33 -26.92
CA VAL A 146 -23.41 5.10 -26.24
C VAL A 146 -22.47 4.33 -27.15
N ASP A 147 -21.18 4.38 -26.83
CA ASP A 147 -20.15 3.65 -27.57
C ASP A 147 -19.71 2.45 -26.74
N VAL A 148 -19.75 1.26 -27.37
CA VAL A 148 -19.34 0.00 -26.75
C VAL A 148 -17.95 -0.36 -27.23
N VAL A 149 -17.00 -0.41 -26.30
CA VAL A 149 -15.59 -0.63 -26.63
C VAL A 149 -15.11 -1.97 -26.06
N PRO A 150 -14.47 -2.84 -26.88
CA PRO A 150 -13.96 -4.11 -26.41
C PRO A 150 -12.60 -3.94 -25.71
N GLU A 151 -12.46 -4.54 -24.53
CA GLU A 151 -11.20 -4.67 -23.79
C GLU A 151 -10.86 -6.15 -23.64
N LEU A 152 -9.66 -6.53 -24.06
CA LEU A 152 -9.10 -7.88 -23.91
C LEU A 152 -8.30 -7.95 -22.62
N THR A 153 -8.57 -8.94 -21.79
CA THR A 153 -7.88 -9.11 -20.50
C THR A 153 -7.29 -10.50 -20.39
N LEU A 154 -6.06 -10.60 -19.88
CA LEU A 154 -5.39 -11.84 -19.54
C LEU A 154 -4.78 -11.72 -18.15
N GLY A 155 -4.89 -12.76 -17.33
CA GLY A 155 -4.38 -12.72 -15.96
C GLY A 155 -4.17 -14.07 -15.31
N ILE A 156 -3.64 -14.00 -14.10
CA ILE A 156 -3.37 -15.12 -13.20
C ILE A 156 -3.83 -14.75 -11.79
N THR A 157 -4.41 -15.70 -11.09
CA THR A 157 -4.93 -15.55 -9.73
C THR A 157 -4.48 -16.70 -8.85
N TRP A 158 -4.29 -16.40 -7.57
CA TRP A 158 -4.00 -17.33 -6.49
C TRP A 158 -5.14 -17.30 -5.48
N ALA A 159 -5.71 -18.46 -5.17
CA ALA A 159 -6.61 -18.63 -4.04
C ALA A 159 -5.83 -18.34 -2.76
N LEU A 160 -6.38 -17.45 -1.94
CA LEU A 160 -5.90 -17.23 -0.59
C LEU A 160 -6.49 -18.34 0.27
N SER A 161 -5.62 -19.18 0.81
CA SER A 161 -6.06 -20.18 1.78
C SER A 161 -6.72 -19.45 2.94
N THR A 162 -8.04 -19.61 3.08
CA THR A 162 -8.67 -19.26 4.34
C THR A 162 -8.03 -20.16 5.38
N SER A 163 -7.30 -19.56 6.33
CA SER A 163 -6.81 -20.30 7.48
C SER A 163 -8.01 -21.07 8.02
N GLU A 164 -7.89 -22.40 8.11
CA GLU A 164 -8.92 -23.17 8.79
C GLU A 164 -9.19 -22.44 10.10
N PRO A 165 -10.45 -22.09 10.40
CA PRO A 165 -10.77 -21.34 11.61
C PRO A 165 -10.10 -22.10 12.73
N ALA A 166 -9.09 -21.46 13.35
CA ALA A 166 -8.21 -22.12 14.30
C ALA A 166 -9.12 -22.88 15.23
N ARG A 167 -9.14 -24.23 15.11
CA ARG A 167 -10.04 -25.06 15.89
C ARG A 167 -9.87 -24.55 17.30
N THR A 168 -10.92 -24.00 17.89
CA THR A 168 -10.87 -23.55 19.27
C THR A 168 -10.40 -24.77 20.04
N ILE A 169 -9.13 -24.77 20.42
CA ILE A 169 -8.57 -25.80 21.26
C ILE A 169 -9.33 -25.57 22.55
N ILE A 170 -10.41 -26.31 22.75
CA ILE A 170 -11.02 -26.46 24.06
C ILE A 170 -9.85 -26.94 24.90
N SER A 171 -9.35 -26.03 25.73
CA SER A 171 -8.15 -26.26 26.51
C SER A 171 -8.45 -27.48 27.36
N GLU A 172 -7.90 -28.64 26.99
CA GLU A 172 -7.80 -29.74 27.93
C GLU A 172 -7.11 -29.18 29.17
N PRO A 173 -7.63 -29.47 30.37
CA PRO A 173 -7.06 -28.96 31.61
C PRO A 173 -5.58 -29.35 31.65
N SER A 174 -4.73 -28.34 31.61
CA SER A 174 -3.28 -28.47 31.61
C SER A 174 -2.87 -29.32 32.82
N PRO A 175 -2.11 -30.41 32.64
CA PRO A 175 -1.55 -31.13 33.77
C PRO A 175 -0.57 -30.21 34.50
N THR A 176 -0.76 -30.08 35.81
CA THR A 176 0.07 -29.29 36.72
C THR A 176 1.51 -29.82 36.68
N LEU A 177 2.42 -29.09 36.06
CA LEU A 177 3.85 -29.38 36.11
C LEU A 177 4.45 -28.88 37.44
N PRO A 178 5.42 -29.60 38.03
CA PRO A 178 6.09 -29.21 39.28
C PRO A 178 6.97 -27.95 39.10
N PRO A 179 7.11 -27.12 40.13
CA PRO A 179 7.87 -25.87 40.08
C PRO A 179 9.35 -26.12 40.38
N GLU A 180 10.15 -26.54 39.40
CA GLU A 180 11.60 -26.66 39.62
C GLU A 180 12.42 -26.63 38.31
N SER A 181 12.53 -25.46 37.65
CA SER A 181 13.69 -25.12 36.81
C SER A 181 13.64 -23.68 36.27
N LEU A 182 13.63 -22.68 37.16
CA LEU A 182 13.95 -21.28 36.80
C LEU A 182 15.14 -20.79 37.61
N ARG A 183 16.28 -21.47 37.48
CA ARG A 183 17.57 -20.94 37.93
C ARG A 183 18.60 -21.11 36.82
N ASN A 184 19.22 -19.99 36.49
CA ASN A 184 20.41 -19.81 35.63
C ASN A 184 20.15 -19.57 34.15
N ILE A 185 19.74 -18.34 33.82
CA ILE A 185 20.32 -17.63 32.67
C ILE A 185 20.63 -16.19 33.10
N ASP A 186 21.70 -16.04 33.86
CA ASP A 186 22.40 -14.77 34.05
C ASP A 186 23.88 -15.05 33.75
N LYS A 187 24.32 -14.70 32.55
CA LYS A 187 25.74 -14.47 32.25
C LYS A 187 25.95 -13.80 30.89
N GLN A 188 26.35 -12.53 31.02
CA GLN A 188 27.40 -11.85 30.25
C GLN A 188 27.24 -11.71 28.74
N VAL A 189 26.87 -10.50 28.32
CA VAL A 189 27.46 -9.86 27.15
C VAL A 189 27.98 -8.49 27.59
N THR A 190 29.30 -8.39 27.71
CA THR A 190 30.03 -7.12 27.82
C THR A 190 30.23 -6.60 26.41
N GLU A 191 29.53 -5.54 26.03
CA GLU A 191 29.70 -4.88 24.74
C GLU A 191 30.60 -3.64 24.91
N THR A 192 31.76 -3.70 24.27
CA THR A 192 32.76 -2.63 24.25
C THR A 192 32.38 -1.61 23.16
N LEU A 193 31.87 -0.44 23.56
CA LEU A 193 31.57 0.66 22.64
C LEU A 193 32.86 1.41 22.21
N PRO A 194 33.07 1.63 20.89
CA PRO A 194 34.09 2.54 20.39
C PRO A 194 33.75 4.01 20.71
N GLN A 195 34.72 4.75 21.24
CA GLN A 195 34.64 6.20 21.42
C GLN A 195 34.55 6.89 20.04
N GLN A 196 33.39 7.47 19.75
CA GLN A 196 33.16 8.33 18.59
C GLN A 196 33.66 9.76 18.90
N PRO A 197 34.32 10.45 17.95
CA PRO A 197 34.82 11.80 18.17
C PRO A 197 33.70 12.79 18.47
N ALA A 198 33.89 13.61 19.49
CA ALA A 198 33.00 14.71 19.84
C ALA A 198 32.90 15.69 18.67
N ALA A 199 31.79 15.62 17.93
CA ALA A 199 31.39 16.69 17.01
C ALA A 199 30.71 17.78 17.85
N THR A 200 31.48 18.80 18.18
CA THR A 200 31.00 20.03 18.81
C THR A 200 30.14 20.80 17.80
N LEU A 201 28.82 20.86 18.03
CA LEU A 201 28.02 22.02 17.63
C LEU A 201 27.36 22.59 18.88
N PRO A 202 27.62 23.86 19.25
CA PRO A 202 27.02 24.49 20.42
C PRO A 202 25.52 24.77 20.22
N PRO A 203 24.76 24.79 21.33
CA PRO A 203 23.33 25.07 21.34
C PRO A 203 23.10 26.57 21.22
N GLU A 204 22.83 27.06 20.01
CA GLU A 204 22.30 28.44 19.86
C GLU A 204 21.14 28.56 18.88
N LYS A 205 20.79 27.48 18.16
CA LYS A 205 19.58 27.47 17.35
C LYS A 205 18.62 26.41 17.85
N ALA A 206 17.72 26.84 18.73
CA ALA A 206 16.52 26.09 19.10
C ALA A 206 15.64 25.71 17.88
N SER A 207 15.92 26.29 16.71
CA SER A 207 15.20 26.06 15.46
C SER A 207 16.11 25.94 14.24
N VAL A 208 15.88 24.92 13.41
CA VAL A 208 16.48 24.75 12.08
C VAL A 208 15.37 24.83 11.04
N GLU A 209 15.59 25.57 9.96
CA GLU A 209 14.64 25.66 8.84
C GLU A 209 15.26 25.07 7.57
N ALA A 210 14.47 24.29 6.83
CA ALA A 210 14.90 23.63 5.60
C ALA A 210 13.85 23.81 4.49
N THR A 211 14.31 24.29 3.34
CA THR A 211 13.54 24.30 2.10
C THR A 211 13.85 23.04 1.29
N HIS A 212 12.99 22.70 0.32
CA HIS A 212 13.22 21.58 -0.62
C HIS A 212 13.38 20.18 -0.01
N VAL A 213 12.88 19.99 1.23
CA VAL A 213 12.83 18.65 1.85
C VAL A 213 11.97 17.71 1.02
N PHE A 214 10.86 18.23 0.47
CA PHE A 214 9.97 17.50 -0.41
C PHE A 214 10.09 17.98 -1.85
N LYS A 215 9.82 17.08 -2.79
CA LYS A 215 9.61 17.45 -4.20
C LYS A 215 8.35 18.34 -4.31
N VAL A 216 8.33 19.23 -5.30
CA VAL A 216 7.16 20.04 -5.66
C VAL A 216 5.94 19.14 -5.86
N ASP A 217 4.79 19.53 -5.31
CA ASP A 217 3.50 18.82 -5.36
C ASP A 217 3.56 17.33 -4.96
N SER A 218 4.47 17.02 -4.03
CA SER A 218 4.74 15.65 -3.61
C SER A 218 4.98 15.54 -2.12
N SER A 219 4.65 14.36 -1.56
CA SER A 219 4.98 13.99 -0.17
C SER A 219 6.29 13.22 -0.03
N TYR A 220 6.99 12.94 -1.15
CA TYR A 220 8.26 12.21 -1.14
C TYR A 220 9.41 13.14 -0.75
N ILE A 221 10.23 12.70 0.21
CA ILE A 221 11.42 13.40 0.67
C ILE A 221 12.47 13.33 -0.46
N SER A 222 12.90 14.49 -0.94
CA SER A 222 13.93 14.62 -1.99
C SER A 222 15.29 15.04 -1.45
N ASN A 223 15.32 15.74 -0.31
CA ASN A 223 16.54 16.16 0.34
C ASN A 223 16.50 15.79 1.82
N GLU A 224 17.28 14.78 2.18
CA GLU A 224 17.34 14.22 3.53
C GLU A 224 18.40 14.88 4.42
N LYS A 225 19.25 15.76 3.87
CA LYS A 225 20.46 16.25 4.56
C LYS A 225 20.13 16.81 5.95
N VAL A 226 19.19 17.75 6.02
CA VAL A 226 18.81 18.41 7.29
C VAL A 226 18.09 17.44 8.23
N LEU A 227 17.35 16.46 7.70
CA LEU A 227 16.68 15.45 8.52
C LEU A 227 17.71 14.51 9.17
N LYS A 228 18.75 14.11 8.43
CA LYS A 228 19.85 13.28 8.95
C LYS A 228 20.67 14.02 10.00
N GLU A 229 20.97 15.30 9.78
CA GLU A 229 21.63 16.16 10.78
C GLU A 229 20.78 16.26 12.07
N SER A 230 19.46 16.40 11.91
CA SER A 230 18.52 16.41 13.04
C SER A 230 18.47 15.09 13.81
N ILE A 231 18.46 13.95 13.10
CA ILE A 231 18.51 12.62 13.70
C ILE A 231 19.83 12.42 14.47
N GLN A 232 20.97 12.80 13.87
CA GLN A 232 22.27 12.71 14.52
C GLN A 232 22.29 13.51 15.83
N TYR A 233 21.73 14.73 15.82
CA TYR A 233 21.59 15.55 17.01
C TYR A 233 20.74 14.87 18.09
N LEU A 234 19.59 14.28 17.72
CA LEU A 234 18.71 13.60 18.68
C LEU A 234 19.29 12.33 19.28
N HIS A 235 20.20 11.65 18.56
CA HIS A 235 20.98 10.53 19.10
C HIS A 235 22.04 10.99 20.10
N GLN A 236 22.65 12.15 19.88
CA GLN A 236 23.62 12.74 20.82
C GLN A 236 22.96 13.34 22.07
N HIS A 237 21.66 13.67 21.99
CA HIS A 237 20.89 14.29 23.07
C HIS A 237 19.59 13.51 23.36
N PRO A 238 19.66 12.35 24.05
CA PRO A 238 18.52 11.45 24.26
C PRO A 238 17.39 12.06 25.12
N ASP A 239 17.68 13.10 25.88
CA ASP A 239 16.73 13.89 26.69
C ASP A 239 15.93 14.92 25.90
N MET A 240 16.33 15.21 24.66
CA MET A 240 15.67 16.17 23.79
C MET A 240 14.51 15.55 23.01
N SER A 241 13.44 16.30 22.85
CA SER A 241 12.33 16.04 21.92
C SER A 241 12.39 17.01 20.75
N VAL A 242 11.73 16.65 19.64
CA VAL A 242 11.69 17.47 18.42
C VAL A 242 10.25 17.77 18.00
N ARG A 243 9.99 19.03 17.63
CA ARG A 243 8.76 19.45 16.98
C ARG A 243 9.06 19.84 15.54
N ILE A 244 8.45 19.14 14.60
CA ILE A 244 8.61 19.38 13.17
C ILE A 244 7.32 20.02 12.64
N ILE A 245 7.43 21.22 12.08
CA ILE A 245 6.33 21.98 11.50
C ILE A 245 6.55 22.03 9.99
N ASN A 246 5.69 21.34 9.25
CA ASN A 246 5.67 21.37 7.80
C ASN A 246 4.75 22.51 7.33
N LYS A 247 5.35 23.58 6.79
CA LYS A 247 4.64 24.77 6.30
C LYS A 247 4.48 24.68 4.78
N HIS A 248 3.26 24.93 4.30
CA HIS A 248 2.92 24.89 2.88
C HIS A 248 2.66 26.28 2.31
N SER A 249 2.91 26.43 1.01
CA SER A 249 2.47 27.60 0.24
C SER A 249 0.96 27.53 -0.02
N ILE A 250 0.38 28.67 -0.42
CA ILE A 250 -1.04 28.82 -0.77
C ILE A 250 -1.40 28.31 -2.18
N GLY A 251 -0.44 27.73 -2.90
CA GLY A 251 -0.71 27.18 -4.23
C GLY A 251 -1.66 25.98 -4.12
N GLY A 252 -2.75 25.98 -4.90
CA GLY A 252 -3.74 24.91 -4.91
C GLY A 252 -4.93 25.12 -3.96
N THR A 253 -5.85 24.16 -3.93
CA THR A 253 -7.05 24.23 -3.08
C THR A 253 -6.71 23.95 -1.61
N LEU A 254 -7.54 24.46 -0.69
CA LEU A 254 -7.36 24.25 0.75
C LEU A 254 -7.34 22.75 1.11
N ASP A 255 -8.25 21.97 0.52
CA ASP A 255 -8.37 20.54 0.80
C ASP A 255 -7.18 19.75 0.26
N TYR A 256 -6.68 20.11 -0.93
CA TYR A 256 -5.46 19.52 -1.49
C TYR A 256 -4.26 19.78 -0.58
N ASN A 257 -4.07 21.03 -0.14
CA ASN A 257 -2.96 21.41 0.73
C ASN A 257 -3.03 20.73 2.11
N ARG A 258 -4.24 20.59 2.67
CA ARG A 258 -4.47 19.86 3.92
C ARG A 258 -4.10 18.38 3.76
N TRP A 259 -4.60 17.72 2.71
CA TRP A 259 -4.30 16.32 2.41
C TRP A 259 -2.79 16.09 2.21
N LEU A 260 -2.15 16.92 1.37
CA LEU A 260 -0.72 16.80 1.07
C LEU A 260 0.13 17.05 2.33
N GLY A 261 -0.28 18.00 3.16
CA GLY A 261 0.38 18.28 4.43
C GLY A 261 0.31 17.15 5.42
N GLN A 262 -0.83 16.48 5.54
CA GLN A 262 -0.98 15.30 6.37
C GLN A 262 -0.07 14.15 5.90
N ARG A 263 0.03 13.93 4.57
CA ARG A 263 0.93 12.89 4.03
C ARG A 263 2.41 13.19 4.28
N ARG A 264 2.82 14.46 4.17
CA ARG A 264 4.20 14.88 4.47
C ARG A 264 4.55 14.72 5.95
N VAL A 265 3.62 15.06 6.84
CA VAL A 265 3.75 14.82 8.29
C VAL A 265 3.96 13.34 8.57
N GLU A 266 3.15 12.48 7.97
CA GLU A 266 3.27 11.03 8.16
C GLU A 266 4.61 10.50 7.64
N ARG A 267 5.05 10.98 6.46
CA ARG A 267 6.34 10.59 5.89
C ARG A 267 7.51 10.98 6.79
N LEU A 268 7.47 12.15 7.43
CA LEU A 268 8.49 12.57 8.38
C LEU A 268 8.50 11.71 9.65
N ARG A 269 7.33 11.33 10.18
CA ARG A 269 7.26 10.43 11.35
C ARG A 269 7.91 9.09 11.04
N VAL A 270 7.53 8.47 9.93
CA VAL A 270 8.11 7.20 9.47
C VAL A 270 9.61 7.33 9.29
N PHE A 271 10.07 8.38 8.61
CA PHE A 271 11.50 8.62 8.38
C PHE A 271 12.31 8.69 9.69
N TYR A 272 11.84 9.41 10.71
CA TYR A 272 12.54 9.51 12.00
C TYR A 272 12.47 8.20 12.80
N ALA A 273 11.33 7.51 12.79
CA ALA A 273 11.15 6.24 13.49
C ALA A 273 12.04 5.13 12.90
N GLU A 274 12.12 5.03 11.56
CA GLU A 274 13.01 4.09 10.86
C GLU A 274 14.50 4.35 11.15
N ASN A 275 14.86 5.58 11.53
CA ASN A 275 16.21 5.96 11.95
C ASN A 275 16.43 5.90 13.47
N GLY A 276 15.55 5.18 14.19
CA GLY A 276 15.73 4.84 15.60
C GLY A 276 15.33 5.94 16.59
N ILE A 277 14.61 6.97 16.16
CA ILE A 277 14.07 7.98 17.07
C ILE A 277 12.72 7.51 17.61
N ASP A 278 12.59 7.48 18.94
CA ASP A 278 11.33 7.13 19.62
C ASP A 278 10.20 8.09 19.20
N VAL A 279 9.08 7.51 18.76
CA VAL A 279 7.88 8.23 18.34
C VAL A 279 7.35 9.16 19.43
N GLN A 280 7.53 8.83 20.71
CA GLN A 280 7.11 9.68 21.83
C GLN A 280 7.89 11.01 21.90
N ARG A 281 9.11 11.04 21.36
CA ARG A 281 9.96 12.24 21.26
C ARG A 281 9.64 13.10 20.03
N LEU A 282 8.73 12.66 19.15
CA LEU A 282 8.40 13.30 17.88
C LEU A 282 7.04 14.01 17.93
N LYS A 283 7.03 15.34 17.75
CA LYS A 283 5.81 16.13 17.55
C LYS A 283 5.77 16.72 16.14
N VAL A 284 5.14 16.03 15.20
CA VAL A 284 5.07 16.47 13.79
C VAL A 284 3.68 17.03 13.47
N SER A 285 3.64 18.24 12.89
CA SER A 285 2.41 18.97 12.54
C SER A 285 2.54 19.68 11.19
N SER A 286 1.40 20.03 10.58
CA SER A 286 1.33 20.81 9.34
C SER A 286 0.61 22.14 9.60
N SER A 287 1.07 23.21 8.96
CA SER A 287 0.42 24.52 9.00
C SER A 287 0.43 25.18 7.63
N ILE A 288 -0.60 25.97 7.34
CA ILE A 288 -0.68 26.79 6.13
C ILE A 288 -0.09 28.16 6.47
N ASN A 289 0.74 28.71 5.58
CA ASN A 289 1.29 30.05 5.76
C ASN A 289 1.19 30.83 4.45
N ASP A 290 0.36 31.87 4.49
CA ASP A 290 -0.03 32.67 3.32
C ASP A 290 1.12 33.51 2.73
N LYS A 291 2.25 33.59 3.44
CA LYS A 291 3.42 34.39 3.04
C LYS A 291 4.57 33.55 2.47
N LEU A 292 4.43 32.22 2.41
CA LEU A 292 5.48 31.36 1.89
C LEU A 292 5.37 31.15 0.38
N GLY A 293 6.42 31.53 -0.34
CA GLY A 293 6.57 31.20 -1.76
C GLY A 293 6.89 29.72 -2.02
N GLN A 294 7.39 28.98 -1.01
CA GLN A 294 7.78 27.58 -1.13
C GLN A 294 7.52 26.79 0.17
N PRO A 295 7.32 25.46 0.08
CA PRO A 295 7.22 24.60 1.26
C PRO A 295 8.48 24.67 2.14
N LEU A 296 8.29 24.78 3.45
CA LEU A 296 9.33 24.94 4.44
C LEU A 296 9.12 23.95 5.59
N VAL A 297 10.14 23.21 5.96
CA VAL A 297 10.14 22.37 7.16
C VAL A 297 10.91 23.10 8.25
N GLN A 298 10.26 23.36 9.38
CA GLN A 298 10.88 23.94 10.57
C GLN A 298 11.01 22.86 11.65
N ILE A 299 12.21 22.70 12.19
CA ILE A 299 12.56 21.71 13.19
C ILE A 299 12.92 22.47 14.47
N LEU A 300 12.19 22.20 15.56
CA LEU A 300 12.37 22.85 16.85
C LEU A 300 12.75 21.80 17.89
N TYR A 301 13.77 22.08 18.69
CA TYR A 301 14.23 21.16 19.74
C TYR A 301 13.83 21.68 21.12
N PHE A 302 13.40 20.80 22.02
CA PHE A 302 13.00 21.15 23.38
C PHE A 302 13.28 20.00 24.35
N GLU A 303 13.57 20.30 25.61
CA GLU A 303 13.80 19.27 26.64
C GLU A 303 12.50 18.48 26.90
N THR A 304 12.63 17.16 27.03
CA THR A 304 11.50 16.31 27.39
C THR A 304 11.21 16.52 28.88
N GLU A 305 10.03 17.04 29.22
CA GLU A 305 9.60 17.11 30.61
C GLU A 305 9.64 15.70 31.22
N LYS A 306 10.63 15.44 32.08
CA LYS A 306 10.64 14.23 32.90
C LYS A 306 9.40 14.33 33.77
N SER A 307 8.37 13.55 33.43
CA SER A 307 7.25 13.26 34.32
C SER A 307 7.84 12.98 35.69
N LYS A 308 7.67 13.92 36.65
CA LYS A 308 8.00 13.66 38.04
C LYS A 308 7.11 12.50 38.45
N SER A 309 7.69 11.30 38.52
CA SER A 309 7.03 10.15 39.12
C SER A 309 6.71 10.53 40.57
N LEU A 310 5.43 10.78 40.83
CA LEU A 310 4.88 10.91 42.18
C LEU A 310 4.97 9.56 42.91
#